data_AF-A0A934ADC7-F1
#
_entry.id   AF-A0A934ADC7-F1
#
_cell.length_a   1.000
_cell.length_b   1.000
_cell.length_c   1.000
_cell.angle_alpha   90.00
_cell.angle_beta   90.00
_cell.angle_gamma   90.00
#
_symmetry.space_group_name_H-M   'P 1'
#
loop_
_entity.id
_entity.type
_entity.pdbx_description
1 polymer ?
#
loop_
_entity_poly.entity_id
_entity_poly.type
_entity_poly.pdbx_seq_one_letter_code
_entity_poly.pdbx_strand_id
1 'polypeptide(L)'
;MKTIRQKEQYSISDRLWGGVGPYSETRLIVETRILDDKVSRVFVVVEVSINPYTYEYIRIHRALFQNDELVQQLLDHSEYRGQSFGYVSMAFSDEYTDEQVMENAKRAVDWSQKTIIKMHKFVMQSFNKEKIKN
;
A
#
# COMPACT_ATOMS: atom_id res chain seq x y z
N MET A 1 26.11 -15.34 29.09
CA MET A 1 25.92 -13.88 29.12
C MET A 1 25.48 -13.41 27.74
N LYS A 2 24.42 -12.60 27.67
CA LYS A 2 23.75 -12.16 26.43
C LYS A 2 24.64 -11.16 25.68
N THR A 3 25.04 -11.47 24.45
CA THR A 3 25.52 -10.44 23.52
C THR A 3 24.30 -9.74 22.94
N ILE A 4 24.03 -8.55 23.46
CA ILE A 4 22.97 -7.66 23.02
C ILE A 4 23.29 -7.25 21.58
N ARG A 5 22.50 -7.75 20.62
CA ARG A 5 22.52 -7.21 19.25
C ARG A 5 22.08 -5.76 19.33
N GLN A 6 23.00 -4.82 19.06
CA GLN A 6 22.65 -3.44 18.76
C GLN A 6 21.67 -3.48 17.58
N LYS A 7 20.37 -3.23 17.83
CA LYS A 7 19.42 -2.97 16.76
C LYS A 7 19.83 -1.65 16.15
N GLU A 8 20.39 -1.68 14.94
CA GLU A 8 20.61 -0.47 14.15
C GLU A 8 19.31 0.32 14.08
N GLN A 9 19.32 1.51 14.67
CA GLN A 9 18.17 2.37 14.73
C GLN A 9 18.10 3.13 13.40
N TYR A 10 17.53 2.48 12.38
CA TYR A 10 17.34 3.12 11.07
C TYR A 10 16.60 4.44 11.19
N SER A 11 17.08 5.43 10.45
CA SER A 11 16.44 6.73 10.40
C SER A 11 15.03 6.59 9.80
N ILE A 12 14.16 7.54 10.14
CA ILE A 12 12.82 7.62 9.56
C ILE A 12 12.88 7.69 8.03
N SER A 13 13.85 8.42 7.49
CA SER A 13 14.13 8.44 6.05
C SER A 13 14.40 7.04 5.51
N ASP A 14 15.25 6.25 6.16
CA ASP A 14 15.57 4.89 5.67
C ASP A 14 14.33 3.98 5.66
N ARG A 15 13.41 4.18 6.61
CA ARG A 15 12.15 3.41 6.71
C ARG A 15 11.12 3.82 5.66
N LEU A 16 11.11 5.09 5.25
CA LEU A 16 10.17 5.64 4.28
C LEU A 16 10.64 5.47 2.82
N TRP A 17 11.95 5.47 2.57
CA TRP A 17 12.53 5.63 1.24
C TRP A 17 13.25 4.39 0.70
N GLY A 18 12.79 3.18 0.99
CA GLY A 18 13.37 1.98 0.38
C GLY A 18 14.58 1.40 1.10
N GLY A 19 15.13 2.08 2.12
CA GLY A 19 16.37 1.66 2.79
C GLY A 19 16.21 0.44 3.69
N VAL A 20 15.02 0.25 4.27
CA VAL A 20 14.72 -0.87 5.19
C VAL A 20 13.47 -1.65 4.78
N GLY A 21 12.70 -1.17 3.81
CA GLY A 21 11.45 -1.78 3.36
C GLY A 21 10.98 -1.16 2.05
N PRO A 22 9.98 -1.72 1.37
CA PRO A 22 9.60 -1.35 0.02
C PRO A 22 9.02 0.06 -0.05
N TYR A 23 9.09 0.65 -1.25
CA TYR A 23 8.24 1.78 -1.60
C TYR A 23 6.77 1.35 -1.58
N SER A 24 5.89 2.29 -1.29
CA SER A 24 4.47 2.07 -1.59
C SER A 24 4.26 2.14 -3.10
N GLU A 25 3.39 1.28 -3.63
CA GLU A 25 3.13 1.20 -5.06
C GLU A 25 1.71 0.71 -5.35
N THR A 26 1.27 0.97 -6.57
CA THR A 26 0.01 0.47 -7.13
C THR A 26 0.32 -0.27 -8.42
N ARG A 27 -0.17 -1.50 -8.52
CA ARG A 27 0.02 -2.39 -9.67
C ARG A 27 -1.32 -2.58 -10.36
N LEU A 28 -1.34 -2.41 -11.67
CA LEU A 28 -2.42 -2.87 -12.54
C LEU A 28 -1.98 -4.19 -13.17
N ILE A 29 -2.68 -5.27 -12.85
CA ILE A 29 -2.30 -6.64 -13.16
C ILE A 29 -3.39 -7.23 -14.06
N VAL A 30 -2.97 -7.92 -15.13
CA VAL A 30 -3.86 -8.73 -15.97
C VAL A 30 -3.56 -10.19 -15.69
N GLU A 31 -4.53 -10.91 -15.16
CA GLU A 31 -4.43 -12.33 -14.85
C GLU A 31 -5.15 -13.15 -15.93
N THR A 32 -4.40 -13.94 -16.69
CA THR A 32 -4.97 -14.90 -17.65
C THR A 32 -5.10 -16.26 -16.99
N ARG A 33 -6.32 -16.79 -16.86
CA ARG A 33 -6.62 -18.12 -16.32
C ARG A 33 -6.83 -19.10 -17.46
N ILE A 34 -6.04 -20.17 -17.47
CA ILE A 34 -6.07 -21.23 -18.48
C ILE A 34 -6.81 -22.44 -17.90
N LEU A 35 -7.72 -23.02 -18.69
CA LEU A 35 -8.37 -24.29 -18.38
C LEU A 35 -8.25 -25.18 -19.60
N ASP A 36 -7.72 -26.39 -19.41
CA ASP A 36 -7.35 -27.32 -20.47
C ASP A 36 -6.36 -26.67 -21.47
N ASP A 37 -6.73 -26.63 -22.75
CA ASP A 37 -5.91 -26.13 -23.86
C ASP A 37 -6.27 -24.69 -24.27
N LYS A 38 -7.08 -23.97 -23.47
CA LYS A 38 -7.54 -22.62 -23.81
C LYS A 38 -7.52 -21.62 -22.65
N VAL A 39 -7.46 -20.35 -23.01
CA VAL A 39 -7.77 -19.26 -22.06
C VAL A 39 -9.23 -19.39 -21.66
N SER A 40 -9.46 -19.56 -20.36
CA SER A 40 -10.79 -19.64 -19.78
C SER A 40 -11.34 -18.27 -19.45
N ARG A 41 -10.55 -17.45 -18.76
CA ARG A 41 -10.96 -16.13 -18.25
C ARG A 41 -9.76 -15.20 -18.16
N VAL A 42 -10.01 -13.91 -18.27
CA VAL A 42 -9.02 -12.86 -18.02
C VAL A 42 -9.57 -11.97 -16.92
N PHE A 43 -8.77 -11.67 -15.90
CA PHE A 43 -9.14 -10.75 -14.82
C PHE A 43 -8.24 -9.52 -14.86
N VAL A 44 -8.80 -8.37 -14.50
CA VAL A 44 -8.04 -7.14 -14.25
C VAL A 44 -8.06 -6.88 -12.76
N VAL A 45 -6.87 -6.79 -12.16
CA VAL A 45 -6.68 -6.63 -10.72
C VAL A 45 -5.87 -5.36 -10.47
N VAL A 46 -6.28 -4.58 -9.46
CA VAL A 46 -5.48 -3.49 -8.93
C VAL A 46 -5.04 -3.86 -7.53
N GLU A 47 -3.73 -4.00 -7.35
CA GLU A 47 -3.11 -4.30 -6.07
C GLU A 47 -2.32 -3.09 -5.57
N VAL A 48 -2.42 -2.83 -4.28
CA VAL A 48 -1.75 -1.74 -3.60
C VAL A 48 -0.80 -2.33 -2.58
N SER A 49 0.49 -2.01 -2.69
CA SER A 49 1.47 -2.29 -1.65
C SER A 49 1.77 -0.99 -0.89
N ILE A 50 1.67 -1.02 0.43
CA ILE A 50 1.89 0.13 1.31
C ILE A 50 3.15 -0.16 2.12
N ASN A 51 4.08 0.79 2.07
CA ASN A 51 5.28 0.77 2.89
C ASN A 51 4.91 0.50 4.38
N PRO A 52 5.56 -0.46 5.05
CA PRO A 52 5.21 -0.87 6.42
C PRO A 52 5.16 0.28 7.41
N TYR A 53 6.14 1.18 7.32
CA TYR A 53 6.20 2.31 8.23
C TYR A 53 5.01 3.25 8.04
N THR A 54 4.69 3.57 6.79
CA THR A 54 3.53 4.40 6.43
C THR A 54 2.25 3.78 6.97
N TYR A 55 2.03 2.49 6.73
CA TYR A 55 0.83 1.79 7.19
C TYR A 55 0.68 1.83 8.71
N GLU A 56 1.73 1.43 9.44
CA GLU A 56 1.68 1.39 10.91
C GLU A 56 1.46 2.77 11.52
N TYR A 57 2.13 3.78 10.99
CA TYR A 57 1.96 5.15 11.48
C TYR A 57 0.53 5.63 11.28
N ILE A 58 -0.06 5.40 10.11
CA ILE A 58 -1.45 5.78 9.82
C ILE A 58 -2.42 4.97 10.67
N ARG A 59 -2.17 3.68 10.87
CA ARG A 59 -2.99 2.81 11.72
C ARG A 59 -3.05 3.30 13.17
N ILE A 60 -1.92 3.74 13.74
CA ILE A 60 -1.87 4.35 15.08
C ILE A 60 -2.68 5.65 15.13
N HIS A 61 -2.65 6.43 14.05
CA HIS A 61 -3.34 7.72 13.93
C HIS A 61 -4.69 7.60 13.21
N ARG A 62 -5.27 6.39 13.14
CA ARG A 62 -6.45 6.08 12.31
C ARG A 62 -7.64 6.99 12.58
N ALA A 63 -7.81 7.45 13.82
CA ALA A 63 -8.86 8.39 14.23
C ALA A 63 -8.85 9.71 13.43
N LEU A 64 -7.68 10.18 12.97
CA LEU A 64 -7.58 11.39 12.14
C LEU A 64 -8.13 11.19 10.72
N PHE A 65 -8.28 9.93 10.30
CA PHE A 65 -8.78 9.53 8.99
C PHE A 65 -10.16 8.86 9.07
N GLN A 66 -10.88 8.97 10.20
CA GLN A 66 -12.14 8.24 10.42
C GLN A 66 -13.22 8.52 9.35
N ASN A 67 -13.21 9.72 8.76
CA ASN A 67 -14.16 10.13 7.71
C ASN A 67 -13.59 9.95 6.29
N ASP A 68 -12.42 9.32 6.16
CA ASP A 68 -11.72 9.12 4.90
C ASP A 68 -11.89 7.66 4.45
N GLU A 69 -13.00 7.37 3.79
CA GLU A 69 -13.43 6.01 3.43
C GLU A 69 -12.35 5.23 2.66
N LEU A 70 -11.61 5.89 1.76
CA LEU A 70 -10.55 5.25 0.99
C LEU A 70 -9.35 4.86 1.85
N VAL A 71 -8.99 5.68 2.85
CA VAL A 71 -7.95 5.29 3.81
C VAL A 71 -8.45 4.14 4.68
N GLN A 72 -9.71 4.21 5.16
CA GLN A 72 -10.29 3.13 5.96
C GLN A 72 -10.29 1.81 5.19
N GLN A 73 -10.73 1.82 3.92
CA GLN A 73 -10.74 0.65 3.04
C GLN A 73 -9.35 0.03 2.90
N LEU A 74 -8.31 0.83 2.65
CA LEU A 74 -6.95 0.30 2.58
C LEU A 74 -6.48 -0.27 3.92
N LEU A 75 -6.83 0.34 5.05
CA LEU A 75 -6.44 -0.16 6.37
C LEU A 75 -7.19 -1.45 6.77
N ASP A 76 -8.44 -1.60 6.35
CA ASP A 76 -9.28 -2.75 6.74
C ASP A 76 -8.99 -4.00 5.91
N HIS A 77 -8.49 -3.84 4.68
CA HIS A 77 -8.27 -4.92 3.73
C HIS A 77 -6.80 -5.18 3.39
N SER A 78 -5.87 -4.52 4.09
CA SER A 78 -4.43 -4.78 3.92
C SER A 78 -3.95 -5.96 4.75
N GLU A 79 -3.14 -6.81 4.13
CA GLU A 79 -2.43 -7.91 4.78
C GLU A 79 -0.91 -7.69 4.72
N TYR A 80 -0.21 -7.92 5.84
CA TYR A 80 1.25 -7.85 5.84
C TYR A 80 1.85 -9.07 5.13
N ARG A 81 2.45 -8.87 3.96
CA ARG A 81 3.10 -9.92 3.15
C ARG A 81 4.62 -9.98 3.33
N GLY A 82 5.12 -9.49 4.45
CA GLY A 82 6.55 -9.53 4.80
C GLY A 82 7.34 -8.32 4.36
N GLN A 83 8.63 -8.28 4.75
CA GLN A 83 9.45 -7.08 4.65
C GLN A 83 9.71 -6.61 3.22
N SER A 84 9.65 -7.51 2.23
CA SER A 84 9.87 -7.18 0.82
C SER A 84 8.65 -6.58 0.13
N PHE A 85 7.44 -6.80 0.66
CA PHE A 85 6.17 -6.39 0.03
C PHE A 85 5.40 -5.36 0.86
N GLY A 86 5.52 -5.42 2.19
CA GLY A 86 4.79 -4.58 3.11
C GLY A 86 3.33 -4.98 3.27
N TYR A 87 2.46 -4.00 3.41
CA TYR A 87 1.02 -4.22 3.55
C TYR A 87 0.35 -4.20 2.19
N VAL A 88 -0.32 -5.28 1.82
CA VAL A 88 -0.89 -5.44 0.49
C VAL A 88 -2.41 -5.49 0.57
N SER A 89 -3.08 -4.66 -0.23
CA SER A 89 -4.54 -4.61 -0.35
C SER A 89 -4.95 -4.73 -1.80
N MET A 90 -6.07 -5.39 -2.05
CA MET A 90 -6.71 -5.39 -3.37
C MET A 90 -7.68 -4.21 -3.46
N ALA A 91 -7.42 -3.30 -4.39
CA ALA A 91 -8.23 -2.10 -4.60
C ALA A 91 -9.36 -2.33 -5.63
N PHE A 92 -9.16 -3.27 -6.56
CA PHE A 92 -10.14 -3.66 -7.57
C PHE A 92 -9.81 -5.06 -8.09
N SER A 93 -10.84 -5.83 -8.44
CA SER A 93 -10.69 -7.09 -9.16
C SER A 93 -12.00 -7.39 -9.88
N ASP A 94 -11.93 -7.60 -11.18
CA ASP A 94 -13.08 -8.04 -11.97
C ASP A 94 -12.65 -8.83 -13.21
N GLU A 95 -13.57 -9.63 -13.74
CA GLU A 95 -13.37 -10.37 -14.99
C GLU A 95 -13.45 -9.40 -16.18
N TYR A 96 -12.53 -9.52 -17.13
CA TYR A 96 -12.44 -8.66 -18.30
C TYR A 96 -13.48 -9.06 -19.35
N THR A 97 -14.72 -8.61 -19.16
CA THR A 97 -15.84 -8.84 -20.09
C THR A 97 -16.00 -7.74 -21.12
N ASP A 98 -15.56 -6.52 -20.78
CA ASP A 98 -15.65 -5.33 -21.63
C ASP A 98 -14.61 -4.26 -21.21
N GLU A 99 -14.50 -3.19 -22.01
CA GLU A 99 -13.58 -2.08 -21.74
C GLU A 99 -13.92 -1.28 -20.48
N GLN A 100 -15.17 -1.32 -20.01
CA GLN A 100 -15.59 -0.60 -18.79
C GLN A 100 -14.86 -1.14 -17.57
N VAL A 101 -14.52 -2.43 -17.56
CA VAL A 101 -13.69 -3.07 -16.53
C VAL A 101 -12.30 -2.45 -16.45
N MET A 102 -11.65 -2.22 -17.60
CA MET A 102 -10.33 -1.58 -17.65
C MET A 102 -10.40 -0.12 -17.21
N GLU A 103 -11.46 0.61 -17.58
CA GLU A 103 -11.68 1.98 -17.10
C GLU A 103 -11.89 2.03 -15.58
N ASN A 104 -12.66 1.09 -15.03
CA ASN A 104 -12.86 0.94 -13.58
C ASN A 104 -11.53 0.67 -12.88
N ALA A 105 -10.72 -0.25 -13.41
CA ALA A 105 -9.40 -0.54 -12.89
C ALA A 105 -8.47 0.69 -12.94
N LYS A 106 -8.49 1.48 -14.01
CA LYS A 106 -7.72 2.73 -14.10
C LYS A 106 -8.19 3.78 -13.08
N ARG A 107 -9.50 3.91 -12.85
CA ARG A 107 -10.03 4.74 -11.75
C ARG A 107 -9.55 4.23 -10.40
N ALA A 108 -9.48 2.91 -10.22
CA ALA A 108 -8.96 2.29 -9.01
C ALA A 108 -7.48 2.57 -8.77
N VAL A 109 -6.67 2.55 -9.83
CA VAL A 109 -5.27 2.96 -9.78
C VAL A 109 -5.15 4.42 -9.32
N ASP A 110 -5.89 5.33 -9.94
CA ASP A 110 -5.82 6.76 -9.65
C ASP A 110 -6.20 7.08 -8.19
N TRP A 111 -7.34 6.56 -7.69
CA TRP A 111 -7.72 6.83 -6.31
C TRP A 111 -6.76 6.17 -5.31
N SER A 112 -6.24 4.98 -5.63
CA SER A 112 -5.27 4.27 -4.79
C SER A 112 -3.98 5.08 -4.65
N GLN A 113 -3.43 5.55 -5.77
CA GLN A 113 -2.23 6.39 -5.80
C GLN A 113 -2.43 7.67 -4.97
N LYS A 114 -3.54 8.39 -5.18
CA LYS A 114 -3.87 9.60 -4.43
C LYS A 114 -3.98 9.33 -2.93
N THR A 115 -4.57 8.20 -2.55
CA THR A 115 -4.77 7.81 -1.15
C THR A 115 -3.45 7.48 -0.46
N ILE A 116 -2.58 6.70 -1.11
CA ILE A 116 -1.25 6.37 -0.59
C ILE A 116 -0.38 7.63 -0.47
N ILE A 117 -0.41 8.52 -1.48
CA ILE A 117 0.33 9.79 -1.44
C ILE A 117 -0.14 10.65 -0.27
N LYS A 118 -1.46 10.71 -0.02
CA LYS A 118 -2.05 11.43 1.12
C LYS A 118 -1.56 10.85 2.46
N MET A 119 -1.58 9.53 2.61
CA MET A 119 -1.04 8.84 3.79
C MET A 119 0.44 9.18 4.00
N HIS A 120 1.24 9.08 2.94
CA HIS A 120 2.67 9.34 3.00
C HIS A 120 2.98 10.81 3.33
N LYS A 121 2.24 11.76 2.73
CA LYS A 121 2.34 13.19 3.04
C LYS A 121 2.05 13.47 4.51
N PHE A 122 1.01 12.85 5.08
CA PHE A 122 0.70 13.00 6.50
C PHE A 122 1.87 12.55 7.38
N VAL A 123 2.42 11.38 7.09
CA VAL A 123 3.58 10.84 7.81
C VAL A 123 4.77 11.80 7.74
N MET A 124 5.14 12.26 6.53
CA MET A 124 6.25 13.21 6.36
C MET A 124 6.03 14.55 7.09
N GLN A 125 4.80 15.08 7.07
CA GLN A 125 4.47 16.33 7.74
C GLN A 125 4.57 16.20 9.27
N SER A 126 4.11 15.08 9.83
CA SER A 126 4.22 14.84 11.27
C SER A 126 5.68 14.80 11.71
N PHE A 127 6.57 14.17 10.93
CA PHE A 127 8.00 14.16 11.23
C PHE A 127 8.67 15.52 11.15
N ASN A 128 8.34 16.32 10.15
CA ASN A 128 8.90 17.66 10.05
C ASN A 128 8.48 18.53 11.25
N LYS A 129 7.26 18.36 11.76
CA LYS A 129 6.79 19.06 12.96
C LYS A 129 7.53 18.61 14.22
N GLU A 130 7.83 17.32 14.36
CA GLU A 130 8.61 16.81 15.50
C GLU A 130 10.05 17.32 15.51
N LYS A 131 10.69 17.49 14.34
CA LYS A 131 12.03 18.07 14.23
C LYS A 131 12.10 19.56 14.59
N ILE A 132 11.00 20.30 14.51
CA ILE A 132 10.95 21.74 14.84
C ILE A 132 10.71 21.96 16.34
N LYS A 133 10.21 20.94 17.06
CA LYS A 133 9.91 21.01 18.50
C LYS A 133 11.05 20.55 19.40
N ASN A 134 12.07 19.89 18.85
CA ASN A 134 13.29 19.46 19.52
C ASN A 134 14.47 20.34 19.06
#